data_AF-A0A5M4ATU0-F1
#
_entry.id   AF-A0A5M4ATU0-F1
#
_cell.length_a   1.000
_cell.length_b   1.000
_cell.length_c   1.000
_cell.angle_alpha   90.00
_cell.angle_beta   90.00
_cell.angle_gamma   90.00
#
_symmetry.space_group_name_H-M   'P 1'
#
loop_
_entity.id
_entity.type
_entity.pdbx_description
1 polymer ?
#
loop_
_entity_poly.entity_id
_entity_poly.type
_entity_poly.pdbx_seq_one_letter_code
_entity_poly.pdbx_strand_id
1 'polypeptide(L)' 'MTVTGEIPASQMGVTLSHEHILVDFIGADRISPDRYNREEVVKRVLPYLEALKQYNVNTFVDGTPQFLGR' A
#
# COMPACT_ATOMS: atom_id res chain seq x y z
N MET A 1 -5.02 12.28 -7.43
CA MET A 1 -5.98 11.16 -7.32
C MET A 1 -5.45 10.18 -6.29
N THR A 2 -6.28 9.77 -5.34
CA THR A 2 -6.02 8.71 -4.33
C THR A 2 -7.02 7.57 -4.52
N VAL A 3 -6.90 6.47 -3.77
CA VAL A 3 -7.88 5.37 -3.80
C VAL A 3 -9.28 5.78 -3.30
N THR A 4 -9.40 6.90 -2.58
CA THR A 4 -10.66 7.48 -2.10
C THR A 4 -11.10 8.73 -2.86
N GLY A 5 -10.43 9.07 -3.98
CA GLY A 5 -10.76 10.23 -4.82
C GLY A 5 -9.68 11.31 -4.88
N GLU A 6 -10.00 12.45 -5.47
CA GLU A 6 -9.06 13.56 -5.66
C GLU A 6 -8.78 14.32 -4.37
N ILE A 7 -7.52 14.77 -4.22
CA ILE A 7 -7.09 15.67 -3.15
C ILE A 7 -6.23 16.80 -3.76
N PRO A 8 -6.25 18.02 -3.21
CA PRO A 8 -5.28 19.05 -3.56
C PRO A 8 -3.86 18.61 -3.22
N ALA A 9 -2.88 18.96 -4.07
CA ALA A 9 -1.47 18.63 -3.83
C ALA A 9 -0.94 19.18 -2.50
N SER A 10 -1.44 20.33 -2.05
CA SER A 10 -1.09 20.93 -0.75
C SER A 10 -1.52 20.09 0.46
N GLN A 11 -2.43 19.13 0.29
CA GLN A 11 -2.86 18.21 1.36
C GLN A 11 -2.03 16.92 1.44
N MET A 12 -1.08 16.70 0.52
CA MET A 12 -0.28 15.47 0.52
C MET A 12 0.63 15.34 1.75
N GLY A 13 1.04 16.45 2.37
CA GLY A 13 1.89 16.44 3.57
C GLY A 13 3.21 15.70 3.36
N VAL A 14 3.77 15.13 4.43
CA VAL A 14 4.94 14.25 4.31
C VAL A 14 4.50 12.98 3.57
N THR A 15 5.18 12.70 2.46
CA THR A 15 4.81 11.64 1.53
C THR A 15 5.92 10.61 1.39
N LEU A 16 5.57 9.33 1.55
CA LEU A 16 6.41 8.21 1.12
C LEU A 16 6.12 7.92 -0.35
N SER A 17 7.03 8.27 -1.24
CA SER A 17 6.78 8.33 -2.69
C SER A 17 6.78 6.97 -3.39
N HIS A 18 7.29 5.91 -2.75
CA HIS A 18 7.32 4.55 -3.31
C HIS A 18 7.30 3.51 -2.18
N GLU A 19 6.16 2.86 -1.99
CA GLU A 19 5.97 1.80 -0.99
C GLU A 19 5.16 0.64 -1.59
N HIS A 20 5.04 -0.47 -0.85
CA HIS A 20 4.22 -1.61 -1.25
C HIS A 20 3.49 -2.18 -0.02
N ILE A 21 2.15 -2.25 -0.03
CA ILE A 21 1.38 -2.90 1.04
C ILE A 21 1.58 -4.43 1.02
N LEU A 22 1.58 -5.00 -0.17
CA LEU A 22 1.69 -6.43 -0.41
C LEU A 22 2.51 -6.66 -1.68
N VAL A 23 3.45 -7.59 -1.60
CA VAL A 23 4.15 -8.12 -2.77
C VAL A 23 4.15 -9.64 -2.72
N ASP A 24 3.92 -10.28 -3.85
CA ASP A 24 4.07 -11.73 -3.99
C ASP A 24 5.00 -12.06 -5.16
N PHE A 25 6.18 -12.55 -4.80
CA PHE A 25 7.26 -12.89 -5.73
C PHE A 25 7.16 -14.33 -6.28
N ILE A 26 5.98 -14.96 -6.27
CA ILE A 26 5.77 -16.33 -6.77
C ILE A 26 6.02 -16.50 -8.28
N GLY A 27 6.02 -15.38 -9.03
CA GLY A 27 6.08 -15.35 -10.48
C GLY A 27 4.79 -14.81 -11.10
N ALA A 28 4.92 -14.00 -12.15
CA ALA A 28 3.79 -13.29 -12.76
C ALA A 28 2.75 -14.21 -13.41
N ASP A 29 3.14 -15.43 -13.79
CA ASP A 29 2.29 -16.48 -14.34
C ASP A 29 1.51 -17.26 -13.27
N ARG A 30 1.87 -17.11 -11.99
CA ARG A 30 1.34 -17.90 -10.87
C ARG A 30 0.64 -17.07 -9.80
N ILE A 31 0.70 -15.74 -9.92
CA ILE A 31 0.06 -14.82 -9.00
C ILE A 31 -1.47 -14.98 -9.04
N SER A 32 -2.10 -15.04 -7.87
CA SER A 32 -3.55 -15.07 -7.71
C SER A 32 -3.95 -14.44 -6.37
N PRO A 33 -5.06 -13.68 -6.29
CA PRO A 33 -5.60 -13.16 -5.03
C PRO A 33 -5.88 -14.24 -3.98
N ASP A 34 -6.15 -15.49 -4.40
CA ASP A 34 -6.43 -16.60 -3.49
C ASP A 34 -5.21 -17.05 -2.66
N ARG A 35 -4.01 -16.54 -2.98
CA ARG A 35 -2.77 -16.88 -2.30
C ARG A 35 -2.59 -16.19 -0.95
N TYR A 36 -3.39 -15.15 -0.68
CA TYR A 36 -3.30 -14.39 0.56
C TYR A 36 -4.69 -14.11 1.11
N ASN A 37 -4.81 -14.17 2.44
CA ASN A 37 -6.02 -13.71 3.11
C ASN A 37 -5.93 -12.19 3.29
N ARG A 38 -6.87 -11.47 2.69
CA ARG A 38 -6.93 -9.99 2.75
C ARG A 38 -7.01 -9.46 4.17
N GLU A 39 -7.77 -10.11 5.06
CA GLU A 39 -7.90 -9.68 6.45
C GLU A 39 -6.59 -9.86 7.22
N GLU A 40 -5.85 -10.94 6.95
CA GLU A 40 -4.53 -11.16 7.54
C GLU A 40 -3.52 -10.12 7.08
N VAL A 41 -3.54 -9.77 5.78
CA VAL A 41 -2.70 -8.69 5.22
C VAL A 41 -2.99 -7.37 5.93
N VAL A 42 -4.27 -6.99 6.05
CA VAL A 42 -4.67 -5.76 6.75
C VAL A 42 -4.21 -5.76 8.20
N LYS A 43 -4.45 -6.86 8.93
CA LYS A 43 -4.01 -7.00 10.34
C LYS A 43 -2.49 -6.90 10.48
N ARG A 44 -1.74 -7.41 9.51
CA ARG A 44 -0.28 -7.40 9.50
C ARG A 44 0.30 -6.02 9.22
N VAL A 45 -0.33 -5.27 8.30
CA VAL A 45 0.20 -3.99 7.77
C VAL A 45 -0.26 -2.79 8.58
N LEU A 46 -1.49 -2.81 9.12
CA LEU A 46 -2.08 -1.69 9.85
C LEU A 46 -1.17 -1.10 10.95
N PRO A 47 -0.50 -1.90 11.81
CA PRO A 47 0.37 -1.35 12.85
C PRO A 47 1.54 -0.51 12.30
N TYR A 48 2.06 -0.84 11.12
CA TYR A 48 3.10 -0.03 10.48
C TYR A 48 2.56 1.31 10.00
N LEU A 49 1.39 1.31 9.35
CA LEU A 49 0.74 2.53 8.89
C LEU A 49 0.35 3.44 10.06
N GLU A 50 -0.09 2.86 11.18
CA GLU A 50 -0.35 3.61 12.41
C GLU A 50 0.92 4.21 13.00
N ALA A 51 2.03 3.45 13.00
CA ALA A 51 3.33 3.95 13.46
C ALA A 51 3.84 5.12 12.61
N LEU A 52 3.47 5.22 11.33
CA LEU A 52 3.87 6.35 10.47
C LEU A 52 3.30 7.70 10.93
N LYS A 53 2.17 7.70 11.67
CA LYS A 53 1.55 8.92 12.19
C LYS A 53 2.49 9.69 13.12
N GLN A 54 3.37 9.02 13.86
CA GLN A 54 4.35 9.68 14.74
C GLN A 54 5.40 10.49 13.97
N TYR A 55 5.58 10.20 12.68
CA TYR A 55 6.50 10.89 11.77
C TYR A 55 5.78 11.92 10.88
N ASN A 56 4.51 12.22 11.15
CA ASN A 56 3.68 13.12 10.35
C ASN A 56 3.53 12.71 8.88
N VAL A 57 3.68 11.41 8.56
CA VAL A 57 3.38 10.91 7.21
C VAL A 57 1.88 10.97 6.98
N ASN A 58 1.47 11.64 5.91
CA ASN A 58 0.07 11.82 5.53
C ASN A 58 -0.30 11.00 4.29
N THR A 59 0.67 10.76 3.42
CA THR A 59 0.46 10.08 2.14
C THR A 59 1.54 9.03 1.93
N PHE A 60 1.18 7.91 1.34
CA PHE A 60 2.13 7.01 0.69
C PHE A 60 1.60 6.63 -0.69
N VAL A 61 2.50 6.24 -1.58
CA VAL A 61 2.17 5.77 -2.91
C VAL A 61 2.46 4.27 -2.96
N ASP A 62 1.43 3.46 -3.15
CA ASP A 62 1.60 2.03 -3.41
C ASP A 62 2.03 1.83 -4.87
N GLY A 63 3.30 1.49 -5.05
CA GLY A 63 3.93 1.25 -6.34
C GLY A 63 3.79 -0.19 -6.84
N THR A 64 2.91 -1.00 -6.25
CA THR A 64 2.79 -2.43 -6.59
C THR A 64 2.29 -2.59 -8.03
N PRO A 65 3.10 -3.17 -8.93
CA PRO A 65 2.71 -3.33 -10.31
C PRO A 65 1.67 -4.44 -10.46
N GLN A 66 1.06 -4.49 -11.64
CA GLN A 66 0.28 -5.66 -12.03
C GLN A 66 1.15 -6.92 -11.94
N PHE A 67 0.53 -8.03 -11.52
CA PHE A 67 1.16 -9.34 -11.35
C PHE A 67 2.16 -9.47 -10.19
N LEU A 68 2.21 -8.50 -9.27
CA LEU A 68 2.99 -8.59 -8.02
C LEU A 68 2.13 -8.51 -6.75
N GLY A 69 0.80 -8.63 -6.85
CA GLY A 69 -0.11 -8.58 -5.70
C GLY A 69 -0.84 -7.24 -5.49
N ARG A 70 -1.03 -6.46 -6.57
CA ARG A 70 -1.87 -5.25 -6.58
C ARG A 70 -3.36 -5.57 -6.40
#